data_AF-A0A3A8QT88-F1
#
_entry.id   AF-A0A3A8QT88-F1
#
_cell.length_a   1.000
_cell.length_b   1.000
_cell.length_c   1.000
_cell.angle_alpha   90.00
_cell.angle_beta   90.00
_cell.angle_gamma   90.00
#
_symmetry.space_group_name_H-M   'P 1'
#
loop_
_entity.id
_entity.type
_entity.pdbx_description
1 polymer ?
#
loop_
_entity_poly.entity_id
_entity_poly.type
_entity_poly.pdbx_seq_one_letter_code
_entity_poly.pdbx_strand_id
1 'polypeptide(L)'
;MLPSFVALLGLGLSAAPPPSPAAPSASAVLHAQCRTHAADPSRPWALAHGMDLDGKAFRARDGRPASDAIVAGFLRREAPDAGGTARYFFDAFTPDGTPVEPHPALQVKTFLLAGLPRSHTFPTAWGKVTLRELVASLQHGFRPALAASPDGAWALDALSHVLEPGGSFVNGAGETVRMDAVMDTALATLESANAELARGMKAGLPQVPKNKQGIYAHPCGGLHFFQAVAGWARFPAVRKAWGARLDAQVDVLVYRLGSESRQYEAALTAAPAYRVPVLVQMVKFHGHFLEALGRYRDETGWKPTPSQARAVEEAKAALASATLRLEATGAFRDTGALARTQPQLALDLVGDACHAARGWDLWASAKAR
;
A
#
# COMPACT_ATOMS: atom_id res chain seq x y z
N MET A 1 -37.92 70.34 44.31
CA MET A 1 -38.51 69.70 43.11
C MET A 1 -37.45 69.73 42.02
N LEU A 2 -36.82 68.59 41.74
CA LEU A 2 -35.78 68.40 40.70
C LEU A 2 -36.14 67.10 39.95
N PRO A 3 -35.97 67.03 38.61
CA PRO A 3 -36.50 65.94 37.81
C PRO A 3 -35.55 64.74 37.74
N SER A 4 -36.14 63.55 37.69
CA SER A 4 -35.46 62.27 37.52
C SER A 4 -34.97 62.08 36.07
N PHE A 5 -33.67 61.84 35.89
CA PHE A 5 -33.12 61.26 34.67
C PHE A 5 -33.09 59.74 34.78
N VAL A 6 -33.86 59.06 33.93
CA VAL A 6 -33.79 57.60 33.75
C VAL A 6 -32.75 57.31 32.67
N ALA A 7 -31.65 56.68 33.07
CA ALA A 7 -30.63 56.17 32.15
C ALA A 7 -31.06 54.80 31.61
N LEU A 8 -31.28 54.68 30.30
CA LEU A 8 -31.42 53.40 29.61
C LEU A 8 -30.04 52.74 29.50
N LEU A 9 -29.84 51.67 30.27
CA LEU A 9 -28.75 50.71 30.07
C LEU A 9 -29.09 49.78 28.90
N GLY A 10 -28.49 50.04 27.75
CA GLY A 10 -28.49 49.12 26.62
C GLY A 10 -27.61 47.89 26.91
N LEU A 11 -28.24 46.73 27.10
CA LEU A 11 -27.58 45.43 27.12
C LEU A 11 -27.11 45.08 25.70
N GLY A 12 -25.85 45.37 25.41
CA GLY A 12 -25.16 44.86 24.23
C GLY A 12 -24.92 43.35 24.38
N LEU A 13 -25.79 42.54 23.79
CA LEU A 13 -25.55 41.11 23.58
C LEU A 13 -24.34 40.95 22.64
N SER A 14 -23.16 40.74 23.23
CA SER A 14 -21.98 40.30 22.46
C SER A 14 -22.21 38.86 22.01
N ALA A 15 -22.53 38.68 20.74
CA ALA A 15 -22.56 37.37 20.12
C ALA A 15 -21.15 36.75 20.17
N ALA A 16 -21.03 35.58 20.78
CA ALA A 16 -19.79 34.81 20.75
C ALA A 16 -19.44 34.50 19.28
N PRO A 17 -18.16 34.66 18.88
CA PRO A 17 -17.74 34.29 17.53
C PRO A 17 -18.02 32.79 17.30
N PRO A 18 -18.42 32.39 16.08
CA PRO A 18 -18.67 31.00 15.77
C PRO A 18 -17.41 30.17 16.06
N PRO A 19 -17.55 28.94 16.58
CA PRO A 19 -16.41 28.07 16.81
C PRO A 19 -15.65 27.88 15.49
N SER A 20 -14.35 28.10 15.52
CA SER A 20 -13.50 27.82 14.36
C SER A 20 -13.61 26.35 13.97
N PRO A 21 -13.67 26.00 12.67
CA PRO A 21 -13.73 24.61 12.26
C PRO A 21 -12.56 23.84 12.86
N ALA A 22 -12.85 22.68 13.47
CA ALA A 22 -11.83 21.83 14.05
C ALA A 22 -10.80 21.45 12.97
N ALA A 23 -9.51 21.48 13.32
CA ALA A 23 -8.45 21.04 12.42
C ALA A 23 -8.73 19.59 11.98
N PRO A 24 -8.53 19.26 10.68
CA PRO A 24 -8.80 17.92 10.19
C PRO A 24 -7.89 16.90 10.89
N SER A 25 -8.43 15.72 11.20
CA SER A 25 -7.62 14.62 11.72
C SER A 25 -6.66 14.10 10.64
N ALA A 26 -5.52 13.53 11.04
CA ALA A 26 -4.57 12.95 10.10
C ALA A 26 -5.20 11.88 9.18
N SER A 27 -6.08 11.04 9.74
CA SER A 27 -6.86 10.08 8.96
C SER A 27 -7.71 10.76 7.89
N ALA A 28 -8.45 11.82 8.22
CA ALA A 28 -9.26 12.55 7.26
C ALA A 28 -8.41 13.16 6.13
N VAL A 29 -7.22 13.70 6.46
CA VAL A 29 -6.27 14.23 5.46
C VAL A 29 -5.81 13.13 4.50
N LEU A 30 -5.37 11.97 5.01
CA LEU A 30 -4.90 10.85 4.17
C LEU A 30 -6.00 10.34 3.24
N HIS A 31 -7.21 10.16 3.76
CA HIS A 31 -8.37 9.72 2.97
C HIS A 31 -8.73 10.70 1.87
N ALA A 32 -8.79 11.99 2.21
CA ALA A 32 -9.09 13.05 1.24
C ALA A 32 -8.01 13.10 0.14
N GLN A 33 -6.74 13.00 0.52
CA GLN A 33 -5.63 13.00 -0.42
C GLN A 33 -5.72 11.81 -1.38
N CYS A 34 -5.89 10.60 -0.86
CA CYS A 34 -6.01 9.40 -1.68
C CYS A 34 -7.18 9.55 -2.66
N ARG A 35 -8.40 9.78 -2.16
CA ARG A 35 -9.60 9.82 -3.02
C ARG A 35 -9.58 10.93 -4.07
N THR A 36 -8.98 12.07 -3.75
CA THR A 36 -8.91 13.21 -4.70
C THR A 36 -7.93 12.94 -5.84
N HIS A 37 -6.75 12.43 -5.51
CA HIS A 37 -5.63 12.33 -6.46
C HIS A 37 -5.50 10.97 -7.12
N ALA A 38 -5.99 9.89 -6.50
CA ALA A 38 -6.01 8.56 -7.10
C ALA A 38 -7.08 8.40 -8.19
N ALA A 39 -8.10 9.26 -8.21
CA ALA A 39 -9.27 9.11 -9.07
C ALA A 39 -9.05 9.54 -10.54
N ASP A 40 -7.85 9.90 -10.98
CA ASP A 40 -7.61 10.31 -12.36
C ASP A 40 -7.71 9.11 -13.33
N PRO A 41 -8.68 9.09 -14.27
CA PRO A 41 -8.85 7.96 -15.20
C PRO A 41 -7.67 7.74 -16.15
N SER A 42 -6.79 8.74 -16.31
CA SER A 42 -5.57 8.62 -17.12
C SER A 42 -4.39 8.00 -16.36
N ARG A 43 -4.54 7.75 -15.05
CA ARG A 43 -3.47 7.28 -14.16
C ARG A 43 -3.83 5.94 -13.52
N PRO A 44 -3.73 4.82 -14.26
CA PRO A 44 -4.15 3.50 -13.79
C PRO A 44 -3.35 2.99 -12.58
N TRP A 45 -2.08 3.37 -12.45
CA TRP A 45 -1.32 3.11 -11.23
C TRP A 45 -1.97 3.80 -10.02
N ALA A 46 -2.39 5.06 -10.15
CA ALA A 46 -3.02 5.80 -9.07
C ALA A 46 -4.42 5.23 -8.74
N LEU A 47 -5.21 4.89 -9.76
CA LEU A 47 -6.51 4.21 -9.58
C LEU A 47 -6.37 2.90 -8.80
N ALA A 48 -5.32 2.11 -9.08
CA ALA A 48 -5.05 0.87 -8.37
C ALA A 48 -4.80 1.11 -6.86
N HIS A 49 -4.08 2.17 -6.50
CA HIS A 49 -3.87 2.55 -5.10
C HIS A 49 -5.16 3.06 -4.44
N GLY A 50 -6.01 3.78 -5.16
CA GLY A 50 -7.35 4.13 -4.65
C GLY A 50 -8.22 2.91 -4.37
N MET A 51 -8.12 1.88 -5.21
CA MET A 51 -8.77 0.58 -4.99
C MET A 51 -8.21 -0.17 -3.77
N ASP A 52 -6.95 0.03 -3.38
CA ASP A 52 -6.43 -0.56 -2.15
C ASP A 52 -7.17 -0.04 -0.91
N LEU A 53 -7.60 1.23 -0.93
CA LEU A 53 -8.38 1.85 0.16
C LEU A 53 -9.85 1.44 0.13
N ASP A 54 -10.55 1.72 -0.98
CA ASP A 54 -12.02 1.59 -1.07
C ASP A 54 -12.48 0.28 -1.76
N GLY A 55 -11.55 -0.61 -2.09
CA GLY A 55 -11.81 -1.87 -2.78
C GLY A 55 -12.51 -1.66 -4.13
N LYS A 56 -13.39 -2.60 -4.50
CA LYS A 56 -14.20 -2.52 -5.74
C LYS A 56 -15.19 -1.33 -5.77
N ALA A 57 -15.38 -0.63 -4.65
CA ALA A 57 -16.24 0.56 -4.59
C ALA A 57 -15.53 1.83 -5.08
N PHE A 58 -14.20 1.82 -5.21
CA PHE A 58 -13.46 2.97 -5.73
C PHE A 58 -13.88 3.31 -7.17
N ARG A 59 -13.97 4.60 -7.46
CA ARG A 59 -14.41 5.15 -8.76
C ARG A 59 -13.37 6.11 -9.30
N ALA A 60 -13.19 6.09 -10.62
CA ALA A 60 -12.51 7.16 -11.30
C ALA A 60 -13.36 8.45 -11.23
N ARG A 61 -12.74 9.60 -11.47
CA ARG A 61 -13.36 10.93 -11.40
C ARG A 61 -14.51 11.08 -12.40
N ASP A 62 -14.49 10.33 -13.49
CA ASP A 62 -15.56 10.27 -14.48
C ASP A 62 -16.74 9.37 -14.09
N GLY A 63 -16.71 8.78 -12.88
CA GLY A 63 -17.78 7.96 -12.31
C GLY A 63 -17.68 6.47 -12.64
N ARG A 64 -16.78 6.05 -13.53
CA ARG A 64 -16.61 4.62 -13.85
C ARG A 64 -16.01 3.83 -12.66
N PRO A 65 -16.31 2.53 -12.52
CA PRO A 65 -15.50 1.64 -11.70
C PRO A 65 -14.02 1.77 -12.07
N ALA A 66 -13.15 1.95 -11.07
CA ALA A 66 -11.74 2.14 -11.32
C ALA A 66 -11.11 0.97 -12.09
N SER A 67 -11.53 -0.27 -11.79
CA SER A 67 -11.11 -1.46 -12.52
C SER A 67 -11.47 -1.42 -14.01
N ASP A 68 -12.65 -0.90 -14.35
CA ASP A 68 -13.10 -0.78 -15.74
C ASP A 68 -12.33 0.31 -16.47
N ALA A 69 -12.04 1.43 -15.79
CA ALA A 69 -11.20 2.49 -16.37
C ALA A 69 -9.78 2.00 -16.66
N ILE A 70 -9.18 1.23 -15.75
CA ILE A 70 -7.86 0.62 -15.92
C ILE A 70 -7.87 -0.36 -17.11
N VAL A 71 -8.80 -1.32 -17.11
CA VAL A 71 -8.81 -2.37 -18.14
C VAL A 71 -9.15 -1.80 -19.52
N ALA A 72 -10.18 -0.95 -19.62
CA ALA A 72 -10.59 -0.40 -20.91
C ALA A 72 -9.53 0.54 -21.53
N GLY A 73 -8.78 1.27 -20.69
CA GLY A 73 -7.78 2.24 -21.15
C GLY A 73 -6.39 1.64 -21.42
N PHE A 74 -6.01 0.60 -20.68
CA PHE A 74 -4.59 0.23 -20.56
C PHE A 74 -4.31 -1.25 -20.78
N LEU A 75 -5.32 -2.12 -20.85
CA LEU A 75 -5.10 -3.53 -21.13
C LEU A 75 -4.63 -3.72 -22.58
N ARG A 76 -3.51 -4.41 -22.73
CA ARG A 76 -2.98 -4.86 -24.02
C ARG A 76 -3.39 -6.28 -24.30
N ARG A 77 -3.59 -6.56 -25.59
CA ARG A 77 -3.87 -7.88 -26.12
C ARG A 77 -2.78 -8.24 -27.12
N GLU A 78 -2.10 -9.33 -26.84
CA GLU A 78 -1.24 -10.01 -27.79
C GLU A 78 -2.05 -11.15 -28.43
N ALA A 79 -2.01 -11.21 -29.76
CA ALA A 79 -2.70 -12.25 -30.50
C ALA A 79 -2.16 -13.63 -30.09
N PRO A 80 -3.01 -14.68 -30.10
CA PRO A 80 -2.52 -16.03 -29.85
C PRO A 80 -1.48 -16.44 -30.90
N ASP A 81 -0.44 -17.14 -30.48
CA ASP A 81 0.35 -17.97 -31.39
C ASP A 81 -0.55 -19.05 -32.02
N ALA A 82 -0.12 -19.67 -33.12
CA ALA A 82 -0.93 -20.66 -33.84
C ALA A 82 -1.47 -21.77 -32.89
N GLY A 83 -2.77 -21.71 -32.60
CA GLY A 83 -3.47 -22.65 -31.69
C GLY A 83 -3.55 -22.25 -30.21
N GLY A 84 -3.03 -21.08 -29.81
CA GLY A 84 -3.01 -20.60 -28.43
C GLY A 84 -4.22 -19.74 -28.01
N THR A 85 -4.25 -19.33 -26.75
CA THR A 85 -5.17 -18.31 -26.23
C THR A 85 -4.53 -16.93 -26.32
N ALA A 86 -5.34 -15.89 -26.55
CA ALA A 86 -4.83 -14.51 -26.51
C ALA A 86 -4.20 -14.21 -25.14
N ARG A 87 -3.13 -13.42 -25.16
CA ARG A 87 -2.40 -13.01 -23.94
C ARG A 87 -2.76 -11.58 -23.59
N TYR A 88 -2.96 -11.34 -22.31
CA TYR A 88 -3.35 -10.04 -21.77
C TYR A 88 -2.31 -9.53 -20.79
N PHE A 89 -1.89 -8.28 -20.97
CA PHE A 89 -0.89 -7.66 -20.12
C PHE A 89 -1.10 -6.15 -20.03
N PHE A 90 -0.46 -5.54 -19.03
CA PHE A 90 -0.36 -4.09 -18.92
C PHE A 90 1.09 -3.70 -19.18
N ASP A 91 1.30 -2.64 -19.96
CA ASP A 91 2.63 -2.05 -20.08
C ASP A 91 3.08 -1.50 -18.71
N ALA A 92 4.38 -1.44 -18.45
CA ALA A 92 4.87 -0.81 -17.22
C ALA A 92 4.56 0.69 -17.19
N PHE A 93 4.70 1.33 -18.35
CA PHE A 93 4.50 2.76 -18.57
C PHE A 93 3.84 3.00 -19.93
N THR A 94 3.07 4.07 -20.05
CA THR A 94 2.63 4.62 -21.33
C THR A 94 3.81 5.26 -22.10
N PRO A 95 3.64 5.60 -23.40
CA PRO A 95 4.69 6.29 -24.17
C PRO A 95 5.15 7.64 -23.59
N ASP A 96 4.29 8.33 -22.84
CA ASP A 96 4.62 9.60 -22.17
C ASP A 96 5.23 9.40 -20.76
N GLY A 97 5.49 8.15 -20.36
CA GLY A 97 6.11 7.81 -19.09
C GLY A 97 5.13 7.73 -17.91
N THR A 98 3.82 7.84 -18.13
CA THR A 98 2.82 7.63 -17.08
C THR A 98 2.85 6.18 -16.58
N PRO A 99 3.00 5.93 -15.26
CA PRO A 99 3.01 4.58 -14.72
C PRO A 99 1.67 3.86 -14.92
N VAL A 100 1.75 2.60 -15.36
CA VAL A 100 0.60 1.71 -15.53
C VAL A 100 0.74 0.48 -14.63
N GLU A 101 1.69 -0.39 -14.94
CA GLU A 101 2.04 -1.55 -14.13
C GLU A 101 3.57 -1.58 -13.90
N PRO A 102 4.14 -0.61 -13.17
CA PRO A 102 5.59 -0.54 -12.94
C PRO A 102 6.13 -1.75 -12.17
N HIS A 103 5.24 -2.50 -11.51
CA HIS A 103 5.56 -3.76 -10.85
C HIS A 103 4.71 -4.89 -11.43
N PRO A 104 5.30 -6.06 -11.75
CA PRO A 104 4.59 -7.15 -12.40
C PRO A 104 3.31 -7.55 -11.64
N ALA A 105 2.19 -7.62 -12.37
CA ALA A 105 0.89 -8.02 -11.83
C ALA A 105 0.26 -7.07 -10.80
N LEU A 106 0.73 -5.81 -10.68
CA LEU A 106 0.11 -4.81 -9.81
C LEU A 106 -1.42 -4.77 -10.02
N GLN A 107 -1.88 -4.69 -11.27
CA GLN A 107 -3.29 -4.51 -11.57
C GLN A 107 -4.10 -5.77 -11.22
N VAL A 108 -3.59 -6.95 -11.59
CA VAL A 108 -4.24 -8.23 -11.29
C VAL A 108 -4.32 -8.46 -9.78
N LYS A 109 -3.24 -8.18 -9.02
CA LYS A 109 -3.23 -8.20 -7.56
C LYS A 109 -4.32 -7.29 -7.00
N THR A 110 -4.36 -6.04 -7.44
CA THR A 110 -5.34 -5.06 -6.93
C THR A 110 -6.77 -5.52 -7.18
N PHE A 111 -7.09 -6.07 -8.36
CA PHE A 111 -8.43 -6.58 -8.65
C PHE A 111 -8.84 -7.74 -7.75
N LEU A 112 -7.92 -8.68 -7.51
CA LEU A 112 -8.15 -9.81 -6.60
C LEU A 112 -8.38 -9.33 -5.16
N LEU A 113 -7.50 -8.44 -4.65
CA LEU A 113 -7.59 -7.91 -3.29
C LEU A 113 -8.78 -6.97 -3.08
N ALA A 114 -9.24 -6.30 -4.12
CA ALA A 114 -10.47 -5.51 -4.11
C ALA A 114 -11.75 -6.38 -4.03
N GLY A 115 -11.61 -7.71 -4.09
CA GLY A 115 -12.71 -8.66 -3.96
C GLY A 115 -13.54 -8.81 -5.23
N LEU A 116 -12.95 -8.57 -6.41
CA LEU A 116 -13.59 -8.90 -7.68
C LEU A 116 -13.55 -10.43 -7.88
N PRO A 117 -14.70 -11.09 -8.17
CA PRO A 117 -14.68 -12.52 -8.45
C PRO A 117 -13.92 -12.79 -9.76
N ARG A 118 -13.33 -13.99 -9.91
CA ARG A 118 -12.63 -14.37 -11.16
C ARG A 118 -13.52 -14.36 -12.40
N SER A 119 -14.85 -14.47 -12.23
CA SER A 119 -15.84 -14.35 -13.31
C SER A 119 -16.22 -12.89 -13.64
N HIS A 120 -15.73 -11.92 -12.88
CA HIS A 120 -15.95 -10.51 -13.17
C HIS A 120 -15.45 -10.20 -14.57
N THR A 121 -16.27 -9.49 -15.33
CA THR A 121 -16.06 -9.22 -16.75
C THR A 121 -15.83 -7.74 -16.96
N PHE A 122 -14.71 -7.40 -17.59
CA PHE A 122 -14.32 -6.07 -17.95
C PHE A 122 -14.67 -5.77 -19.42
N PRO A 123 -15.22 -4.58 -19.72
CA PRO A 123 -15.39 -4.12 -21.10
C PRO A 123 -14.04 -3.70 -21.69
N THR A 124 -13.77 -4.10 -22.94
CA THR A 124 -12.62 -3.65 -23.74
C THR A 124 -13.05 -3.30 -25.16
N ALA A 125 -12.19 -2.60 -25.91
CA ALA A 125 -12.47 -2.23 -27.30
C ALA A 125 -12.64 -3.44 -28.24
N TRP A 126 -12.16 -4.62 -27.85
CA TRP A 126 -12.16 -5.84 -28.68
C TRP A 126 -13.00 -6.97 -28.06
N GLY A 127 -13.84 -6.66 -27.07
CA GLY A 127 -14.77 -7.60 -26.45
C GLY A 127 -14.73 -7.58 -24.93
N LYS A 128 -15.12 -8.69 -24.33
CA LYS A 128 -15.17 -8.89 -22.87
C LYS A 128 -13.98 -9.70 -22.42
N VAL A 129 -13.39 -9.32 -21.29
CA VAL A 129 -12.27 -10.03 -20.64
C VAL A 129 -12.62 -10.32 -19.21
N THR A 130 -12.35 -11.52 -18.74
CA THR A 130 -12.58 -11.88 -17.34
C THR A 130 -11.31 -11.73 -16.50
N LEU A 131 -11.47 -11.50 -15.20
CA LEU A 131 -10.34 -11.54 -14.27
C LEU A 131 -9.63 -12.91 -14.30
N ARG A 132 -10.35 -14.01 -14.58
CA ARG A 132 -9.77 -15.34 -14.79
C ARG A 132 -8.76 -15.35 -15.94
N GLU A 133 -9.07 -14.70 -17.05
CA GLU A 133 -8.16 -14.63 -18.21
C GLU A 133 -6.93 -13.77 -17.94
N LEU A 134 -7.07 -12.70 -17.14
CA LEU A 134 -5.92 -11.91 -16.68
C LEU A 134 -5.02 -12.76 -15.76
N VAL A 135 -5.60 -13.53 -14.85
CA VAL A 135 -4.86 -14.48 -14.00
C VAL A 135 -4.17 -15.56 -14.84
N ALA A 136 -4.83 -16.10 -15.86
CA ALA A 136 -4.23 -17.08 -16.76
C ALA A 136 -3.04 -16.48 -17.53
N SER A 137 -3.13 -15.23 -17.96
CA SER A 137 -2.02 -14.51 -18.60
C SER A 137 -0.86 -14.27 -17.63
N LEU A 138 -1.15 -13.94 -16.36
CA LEU A 138 -0.15 -13.87 -15.30
C LEU A 138 0.55 -15.21 -15.09
N GLN A 139 -0.20 -16.31 -14.95
CA GLN A 139 0.37 -17.66 -14.80
C GLN A 139 1.24 -18.04 -16.00
N HIS A 140 0.79 -17.72 -17.22
CA HIS A 140 1.57 -17.97 -18.42
C HIS A 140 2.88 -17.15 -18.44
N GLY A 141 2.86 -15.88 -18.02
CA GLY A 141 4.06 -15.04 -17.94
C GLY A 141 4.95 -15.29 -16.73
N PHE A 142 4.49 -16.06 -15.74
CA PHE A 142 5.17 -16.16 -14.45
C PHE A 142 6.50 -16.92 -14.54
N ARG A 143 7.52 -16.37 -13.87
CA ARG A 143 8.85 -16.96 -13.74
C ARG A 143 9.12 -17.29 -12.27
N PRO A 144 9.45 -18.55 -11.91
CA PRO A 144 9.75 -18.91 -10.52
C PRO A 144 10.85 -18.06 -9.87
N ALA A 145 11.80 -17.54 -10.66
CA ALA A 145 12.84 -16.62 -10.19
C ALA A 145 12.29 -15.33 -9.54
N LEU A 146 11.04 -14.94 -9.82
CA LEU A 146 10.38 -13.83 -9.14
C LEU A 146 10.26 -14.06 -7.63
N ALA A 147 10.26 -15.31 -7.16
CA ALA A 147 10.29 -15.63 -5.73
C ALA A 147 11.50 -15.04 -4.99
N ALA A 148 12.62 -14.85 -5.68
CA ALA A 148 13.83 -14.26 -5.14
C ALA A 148 14.03 -12.79 -5.56
N SER A 149 13.12 -12.24 -6.37
CA SER A 149 13.24 -10.88 -6.91
C SER A 149 12.55 -9.86 -5.99
N PRO A 150 13.16 -8.68 -5.78
CA PRO A 150 12.50 -7.57 -5.11
C PRO A 150 11.15 -7.17 -5.73
N ASP A 151 11.00 -7.28 -7.05
CA ASP A 151 9.77 -6.96 -7.78
C ASP A 151 8.74 -8.09 -7.79
N GLY A 152 9.06 -9.26 -7.25
CA GLY A 152 8.17 -10.42 -7.25
C GLY A 152 6.93 -10.27 -6.35
N ALA A 153 6.94 -9.32 -5.40
CA ALA A 153 5.92 -9.21 -4.36
C ALA A 153 4.48 -9.21 -4.89
N TRP A 154 4.20 -8.46 -5.95
CA TRP A 154 2.85 -8.30 -6.48
C TRP A 154 2.35 -9.55 -7.20
N ALA A 155 3.18 -10.19 -8.01
CA ALA A 155 2.85 -11.46 -8.66
C ALA A 155 2.67 -12.58 -7.63
N LEU A 156 3.52 -12.64 -6.60
CA LEU A 156 3.39 -13.61 -5.50
C LEU A 156 2.08 -13.40 -4.73
N ASP A 157 1.76 -12.16 -4.34
CA ASP A 157 0.52 -11.83 -3.63
C ASP A 157 -0.70 -12.20 -4.49
N ALA A 158 -0.75 -11.77 -5.76
CA ALA A 158 -1.82 -12.14 -6.69
C ALA A 158 -2.02 -13.66 -6.80
N LEU A 159 -0.94 -14.41 -7.05
CA LEU A 159 -1.01 -15.87 -7.20
C LEU A 159 -1.40 -16.57 -5.89
N SER A 160 -1.00 -16.05 -4.74
CA SER A 160 -1.37 -16.57 -3.42
C SER A 160 -2.86 -16.42 -3.08
N HIS A 161 -3.60 -15.62 -3.85
CA HIS A 161 -5.05 -15.43 -3.74
C HIS A 161 -5.85 -16.28 -4.75
N VAL A 162 -5.18 -16.96 -5.69
CA VAL A 162 -5.84 -17.80 -6.70
C VAL A 162 -5.43 -19.27 -6.63
N LEU A 163 -4.32 -19.59 -5.96
CA LEU A 163 -3.81 -20.93 -5.75
C LEU A 163 -3.83 -21.28 -4.27
N GLU A 164 -3.93 -22.58 -4.00
CA GLU A 164 -3.82 -23.16 -2.66
C GLU A 164 -2.49 -23.91 -2.52
N PRO A 165 -2.04 -24.26 -1.30
CA PRO A 165 -0.87 -25.11 -1.10
C PRO A 165 -0.98 -26.43 -1.87
N GLY A 166 0.08 -26.79 -2.59
CA GLY A 166 0.09 -27.93 -3.53
C GLY A 166 -0.45 -27.61 -4.93
N GLY A 167 -1.05 -26.43 -5.12
CA GLY A 167 -1.48 -25.94 -6.43
C GLY A 167 -0.30 -25.74 -7.38
N SER A 168 -0.52 -26.04 -8.65
CA SER A 168 0.47 -25.84 -9.72
C SER A 168 -0.19 -25.38 -11.02
N PHE A 169 0.64 -24.85 -11.91
CA PHE A 169 0.26 -24.49 -13.28
C PHE A 169 1.47 -24.65 -14.21
N VAL A 170 1.23 -24.68 -15.52
CA VAL A 170 2.30 -24.67 -16.53
C VAL A 170 2.44 -23.26 -17.09
N ASN A 171 3.63 -22.68 -17.03
CA ASN A 171 3.88 -21.35 -17.58
C ASN A 171 4.15 -21.40 -19.11
N GLY A 172 4.37 -20.24 -19.71
CA GLY A 172 4.63 -20.11 -21.15
C GLY A 172 5.97 -20.68 -21.62
N ALA A 173 6.88 -21.04 -20.72
CA ALA A 173 8.07 -21.83 -21.08
C ALA A 173 7.88 -23.34 -20.93
N GLY A 174 6.66 -23.81 -20.64
CA GLY A 174 6.38 -25.23 -20.41
C GLY A 174 6.85 -25.73 -19.03
N GLU A 175 7.26 -24.83 -18.14
CA GLU A 175 7.71 -25.20 -16.79
C GLU A 175 6.50 -25.45 -15.89
N THR A 176 6.49 -26.56 -15.15
CA THR A 176 5.52 -26.78 -14.08
C THR A 176 5.91 -25.96 -12.86
N VAL A 177 5.15 -24.92 -12.57
CA VAL A 177 5.33 -24.05 -11.41
C VAL A 177 4.50 -24.59 -10.25
N ARG A 178 5.16 -25.02 -9.17
CA ARG A 178 4.50 -25.44 -7.92
C ARG A 178 4.51 -24.28 -6.92
N MET A 179 3.33 -23.83 -6.51
CA MET A 179 3.20 -22.59 -5.73
C MET A 179 3.77 -22.71 -4.31
N ASP A 180 3.71 -23.90 -3.72
CA ASP A 180 4.34 -24.22 -2.43
C ASP A 180 5.85 -23.93 -2.45
N ALA A 181 6.57 -24.45 -3.45
CA ALA A 181 8.01 -24.29 -3.61
C ALA A 181 8.41 -22.83 -3.91
N VAL A 182 7.60 -22.13 -4.71
CA VAL A 182 7.75 -20.70 -4.98
C VAL A 182 7.64 -19.90 -3.69
N MET A 183 6.63 -20.17 -2.86
CA MET A 183 6.41 -19.46 -1.61
C MET A 183 7.46 -19.82 -0.54
N ASP A 184 7.93 -21.06 -0.46
CA ASP A 184 9.06 -21.44 0.41
C ASP A 184 10.35 -20.67 0.03
N THR A 185 10.61 -20.52 -1.27
CA THR A 185 11.73 -19.70 -1.78
C THR A 185 11.55 -18.23 -1.41
N ALA A 186 10.33 -17.70 -1.52
CA ALA A 186 10.03 -16.32 -1.15
C ALA A 186 10.21 -16.07 0.36
N LEU A 187 9.81 -17.02 1.23
CA LEU A 187 10.06 -16.92 2.67
C LEU A 187 11.56 -16.93 2.99
N ALA A 188 12.34 -17.83 2.39
CA ALA A 188 13.79 -17.84 2.56
C ALA A 188 14.45 -16.53 2.08
N THR A 189 13.94 -15.96 0.98
CA THR A 189 14.38 -14.65 0.46
C THR A 189 14.07 -13.53 1.44
N LEU A 190 12.86 -13.50 2.02
CA LEU A 190 12.48 -12.52 3.03
C LEU A 190 13.40 -12.58 4.26
N GLU A 191 13.67 -13.79 4.75
CA GLU A 191 14.58 -14.01 5.89
C GLU A 191 16.00 -13.52 5.60
N SER A 192 16.51 -13.84 4.41
CA SER A 192 17.83 -13.37 3.96
C SER A 192 17.89 -11.85 3.86
N ALA A 193 16.88 -11.23 3.24
CA ALA A 193 16.77 -9.78 3.11
C ALA A 193 16.68 -9.07 4.47
N ASN A 194 16.07 -9.69 5.46
CA ASN A 194 15.94 -9.19 6.84
C ASN A 194 17.13 -9.55 7.74
N ALA A 195 18.14 -10.31 7.27
CA ALA A 195 19.16 -10.88 8.13
C ALA A 195 20.00 -9.83 8.89
N GLU A 196 20.28 -8.67 8.27
CA GLU A 196 20.99 -7.58 8.96
C GLU A 196 20.16 -6.95 10.07
N LEU A 197 18.86 -6.74 9.83
CA LEU A 197 17.93 -6.26 10.85
C LEU A 197 17.78 -7.27 12.00
N ALA A 198 17.69 -8.56 11.69
CA ALA A 198 17.63 -9.62 12.70
C ALA A 198 18.89 -9.64 13.58
N ARG A 199 20.08 -9.48 12.97
CA ARG A 199 21.34 -9.36 13.73
C ARG A 199 21.37 -8.10 14.59
N GLY A 200 20.95 -6.96 14.06
CA GLY A 200 20.90 -5.70 14.80
C GLY A 200 19.94 -5.76 15.99
N MET A 201 18.76 -6.36 15.79
CA MET A 201 17.78 -6.64 16.86
C MET A 201 18.39 -7.52 17.95
N LYS A 202 19.01 -8.65 17.59
CA LYS A 202 19.64 -9.58 18.55
C LYS A 202 20.80 -8.94 19.31
N ALA A 203 21.56 -8.06 18.67
CA ALA A 203 22.66 -7.32 19.28
C ALA A 203 22.19 -6.10 20.11
N GLY A 204 20.88 -5.83 20.18
CA GLY A 204 20.35 -4.68 20.92
C GLY A 204 20.74 -3.33 20.30
N LEU A 205 21.07 -3.29 19.01
CA LEU A 205 21.44 -2.04 18.35
C LEU A 205 20.24 -1.10 18.28
N PRO A 206 20.41 0.20 18.54
CA PRO A 206 19.32 1.16 18.43
C PRO A 206 18.87 1.30 16.97
N GLN A 207 19.71 1.08 15.97
CA GLN A 207 19.30 1.14 14.58
C GLN A 207 20.24 0.34 13.69
N VAL A 208 19.72 -0.06 12.54
CA VAL A 208 20.48 -0.56 11.39
C VAL A 208 20.39 0.50 10.28
N PRO A 209 21.51 1.02 9.77
CA PRO A 209 21.51 2.06 8.76
C PRO A 209 20.74 1.68 7.50
N LYS A 210 19.89 2.58 7.02
CA LYS A 210 19.14 2.42 5.77
C LYS A 210 19.95 2.90 4.56
N ASN A 211 20.76 2.01 4.01
CA ASN A 211 21.69 2.27 2.91
C ASN A 211 21.33 1.49 1.62
N LYS A 212 20.04 1.28 1.36
CA LYS A 212 19.50 0.55 0.20
C LYS A 212 20.04 -0.89 0.06
N GLN A 213 20.24 -1.59 1.17
CA GLN A 213 20.70 -2.97 1.24
C GLN A 213 19.66 -3.91 1.85
N GLY A 214 19.78 -5.21 1.57
CA GLY A 214 18.85 -6.22 2.09
C GLY A 214 17.40 -5.85 1.79
N ILE A 215 16.53 -5.91 2.79
CA ILE A 215 15.11 -5.54 2.63
C ILE A 215 14.90 -4.08 2.23
N TYR A 216 15.86 -3.18 2.51
CA TYR A 216 15.79 -1.77 2.09
C TYR A 216 16.05 -1.58 0.59
N ALA A 217 16.62 -2.57 -0.10
CA ALA A 217 16.75 -2.58 -1.54
C ALA A 217 15.43 -2.93 -2.25
N HIS A 218 14.46 -3.50 -1.52
CA HIS A 218 13.17 -3.85 -2.09
C HIS A 218 12.29 -2.61 -2.31
N PRO A 219 11.46 -2.61 -3.37
CA PRO A 219 10.39 -1.63 -3.52
C PRO A 219 9.54 -1.48 -2.25
N CYS A 220 9.16 -0.24 -1.93
CA CYS A 220 8.46 0.12 -0.69
C CYS A 220 9.15 -0.42 0.58
N GLY A 221 10.47 -0.61 0.54
CA GLY A 221 11.26 -1.20 1.63
C GLY A 221 10.84 -2.63 1.95
N GLY A 222 10.31 -3.40 0.99
CA GLY A 222 9.98 -4.81 1.15
C GLY A 222 8.69 -5.11 1.91
N LEU A 223 7.88 -4.11 2.24
CA LEU A 223 6.63 -4.31 2.98
C LEU A 223 5.57 -5.07 2.16
N HIS A 224 5.51 -4.86 0.84
CA HIS A 224 4.69 -5.70 -0.04
C HIS A 224 5.21 -7.13 -0.14
N PHE A 225 6.53 -7.32 -0.10
CA PHE A 225 7.12 -8.65 -0.14
C PHE A 225 6.78 -9.43 1.14
N PHE A 226 6.85 -8.75 2.31
CA PHE A 226 6.32 -9.30 3.56
C PHE A 226 4.83 -9.64 3.47
N GLN A 227 3.99 -8.74 2.94
CA GLN A 227 2.55 -8.99 2.78
C GLN A 227 2.29 -10.26 1.95
N ALA A 228 2.96 -10.40 0.79
CA ALA A 228 2.81 -11.55 -0.09
C ALA A 228 3.19 -12.88 0.61
N VAL A 229 4.34 -12.89 1.30
CA VAL A 229 4.83 -14.08 1.99
C VAL A 229 3.98 -14.42 3.21
N ALA A 230 3.71 -13.44 4.07
CA ALA A 230 2.99 -13.65 5.32
C ALA A 230 1.51 -14.01 5.08
N GLY A 231 0.89 -13.44 4.03
CA GLY A 231 -0.48 -13.77 3.62
C GLY A 231 -0.67 -15.24 3.26
N TRP A 232 0.37 -15.94 2.78
CA TRP A 232 0.31 -17.38 2.50
C TRP A 232 0.03 -18.23 3.74
N ALA A 233 0.35 -17.74 4.93
CA ALA A 233 0.00 -18.41 6.18
C ALA A 233 -1.50 -18.33 6.54
N ARG A 234 -2.36 -17.81 5.64
CA ARG A 234 -3.82 -17.98 5.74
C ARG A 234 -4.24 -19.46 5.73
N PHE A 235 -3.44 -20.32 5.11
CA PHE A 235 -3.70 -21.75 5.05
C PHE A 235 -3.18 -22.45 6.31
N PRO A 236 -4.00 -23.25 7.03
CA PRO A 236 -3.60 -23.87 8.30
C PRO A 236 -2.32 -24.73 8.21
N ALA A 237 -2.15 -25.48 7.12
CA ALA A 237 -0.95 -26.30 6.90
C ALA A 237 0.32 -25.44 6.77
N VAL A 238 0.23 -24.30 6.07
CA VAL A 238 1.33 -23.34 5.93
C VAL A 238 1.61 -22.67 7.27
N ARG A 239 0.58 -22.18 7.99
CA ARG A 239 0.75 -21.58 9.32
C ARG A 239 1.45 -22.53 10.29
N LYS A 240 1.09 -23.82 10.27
CA LYS A 240 1.75 -24.85 11.07
C LYS A 240 3.23 -24.99 10.72
N ALA A 241 3.58 -24.98 9.44
CA ALA A 241 4.96 -25.14 8.98
C ALA A 241 5.82 -23.88 9.18
N TRP A 242 5.25 -22.69 9.00
CA TRP A 242 5.99 -21.44 8.93
C TRP A 242 5.84 -20.56 10.18
N GLY A 243 4.95 -20.89 11.11
CA GLY A 243 4.54 -20.02 12.21
C GLY A 243 5.70 -19.34 12.95
N ALA A 244 6.66 -20.13 13.45
CA ALA A 244 7.82 -19.61 14.18
C ALA A 244 8.72 -18.70 13.32
N ARG A 245 8.88 -19.04 12.03
CA ARG A 245 9.67 -18.25 11.08
C ARG A 245 9.02 -16.89 10.84
N LEU A 246 7.70 -16.87 10.63
CA LEU A 246 6.93 -15.64 10.43
C LEU A 246 6.86 -14.79 11.70
N ASP A 247 6.71 -15.42 12.88
CA ASP A 247 6.71 -14.69 14.15
C ASP A 247 8.06 -13.96 14.35
N ALA A 248 9.18 -14.58 13.98
CA ALA A 248 10.49 -13.92 13.97
C ALA A 248 10.56 -12.76 12.95
N GLN A 249 9.95 -12.90 11.77
CA GLN A 249 9.90 -11.79 10.79
C GLN A 249 9.03 -10.62 11.28
N VAL A 250 7.96 -10.89 12.01
CA VAL A 250 7.13 -9.85 12.66
C VAL A 250 7.94 -9.11 13.70
N ASP A 251 8.72 -9.81 14.53
CA ASP A 251 9.57 -9.17 15.54
C ASP A 251 10.64 -8.28 14.89
N VAL A 252 11.26 -8.74 13.79
CA VAL A 252 12.19 -7.93 13.00
C VAL A 252 11.50 -6.68 12.43
N LEU A 253 10.27 -6.81 11.93
CA LEU A 253 9.50 -5.68 11.41
C LEU A 253 9.15 -4.67 12.51
N VAL A 254 8.79 -5.13 13.71
CA VAL A 254 8.53 -4.27 14.87
C VAL A 254 9.80 -3.57 15.35
N TYR A 255 10.94 -4.28 15.42
CA TYR A 255 12.24 -3.66 15.68
C TYR A 255 12.57 -2.56 14.66
N ARG A 256 12.31 -2.84 13.38
CA ARG A 256 12.55 -1.92 12.27
C ARG A 256 11.76 -0.62 12.40
N LEU A 257 10.55 -0.64 12.99
CA LEU A 257 9.78 0.58 13.26
C LEU A 257 10.61 1.59 14.05
N GLY A 258 11.20 1.18 15.17
CA GLY A 258 12.06 2.04 15.99
C GLY A 258 13.33 2.46 15.26
N SER A 259 13.98 1.53 14.54
CA SER A 259 15.20 1.78 13.78
C SER A 259 15.03 2.85 12.70
N GLU A 260 13.98 2.75 11.86
CA GLU A 260 13.75 3.74 10.79
C GLU A 260 13.21 5.06 11.34
N SER A 261 12.35 5.04 12.37
CA SER A 261 11.79 6.28 12.97
C SER A 261 12.89 7.22 13.47
N ARG A 262 13.91 6.69 14.15
CA ARG A 262 15.07 7.47 14.61
C ARG A 262 15.85 8.08 13.45
N GLN A 263 16.04 7.32 12.37
CA GLN A 263 16.77 7.79 11.20
C GLN A 263 16.04 8.91 10.46
N TYR A 264 14.70 8.83 10.37
CA TYR A 264 13.91 9.90 9.77
C TYR A 264 13.95 11.20 10.58
N GLU A 265 13.78 11.13 11.90
CA GLU A 265 13.84 12.34 12.74
C GLU A 265 15.25 12.96 12.71
N ALA A 266 16.30 12.13 12.75
CA ALA A 266 17.67 12.62 12.57
C ALA A 266 17.86 13.33 11.21
N ALA A 267 17.31 12.76 10.13
CA ALA A 267 17.37 13.36 8.80
C ALA A 267 16.61 14.70 8.71
N LEU A 268 15.48 14.84 9.39
CA LEU A 268 14.71 16.10 9.44
C LEU A 268 15.48 17.22 10.13
N THR A 269 16.25 16.90 11.16
CA THR A 269 17.13 17.88 11.84
C THR A 269 18.37 18.19 11.00
N ALA A 270 19.05 17.17 10.48
CA ALA A 270 20.32 17.34 9.80
C ALA A 270 20.20 17.95 8.39
N ALA A 271 19.07 17.75 7.71
CA ALA A 271 18.90 18.11 6.30
C ALA A 271 17.54 18.78 6.04
N PRO A 272 17.30 20.00 6.58
CA PRO A 272 16.00 20.67 6.52
C PRO A 272 15.51 20.96 5.09
N ALA A 273 16.43 21.09 4.12
CA ALA A 273 16.09 21.23 2.70
C ALA A 273 15.32 20.02 2.14
N TYR A 274 15.48 18.83 2.74
CA TYR A 274 14.80 17.60 2.34
C TYR A 274 13.54 17.31 3.18
N ARG A 275 13.03 18.29 3.92
CA ARG A 275 11.90 18.10 4.84
C ARG A 275 10.70 17.43 4.18
N VAL A 276 10.27 17.88 3.00
CA VAL A 276 9.11 17.30 2.29
C VAL A 276 9.38 15.85 1.88
N PRO A 277 10.45 15.52 1.13
CA PRO A 277 10.80 14.13 0.82
C PRO A 277 10.87 13.21 2.04
N VAL A 278 11.47 13.66 3.14
CA VAL A 278 11.59 12.83 4.36
C VAL A 278 10.23 12.59 5.00
N LEU A 279 9.36 13.60 5.09
CA LEU A 279 7.99 13.44 5.61
C LEU A 279 7.15 12.49 4.74
N VAL A 280 7.30 12.53 3.40
CA VAL A 280 6.65 11.56 2.51
C VAL A 280 7.14 10.14 2.81
N GLN A 281 8.45 9.94 2.98
CA GLN A 281 9.01 8.63 3.36
C GLN A 281 8.51 8.13 4.72
N MET A 282 8.28 9.03 5.69
CA MET A 282 7.67 8.66 6.97
C MET A 282 6.21 8.22 6.80
N VAL A 283 5.40 8.97 6.04
CA VAL A 283 4.00 8.60 5.74
C VAL A 283 3.97 7.24 5.04
N LYS A 284 4.83 7.04 4.03
CA LYS A 284 5.03 5.77 3.34
C LYS A 284 5.33 4.64 4.32
N PHE A 285 6.39 4.76 5.11
CA PHE A 285 6.87 3.68 5.96
C PHE A 285 5.85 3.30 7.03
N HIS A 286 5.33 4.28 7.78
CA HIS A 286 4.36 4.01 8.83
C HIS A 286 3.03 3.49 8.26
N GLY A 287 2.59 4.03 7.13
CA GLY A 287 1.40 3.55 6.41
C GLY A 287 1.53 2.09 5.98
N HIS A 288 2.59 1.74 5.26
CA HIS A 288 2.83 0.37 4.81
C HIS A 288 3.10 -0.60 5.97
N PHE A 289 3.73 -0.15 7.07
CA PHE A 289 3.90 -0.96 8.28
C PHE A 289 2.54 -1.35 8.87
N LEU A 290 1.65 -0.36 9.06
CA LEU A 290 0.31 -0.59 9.58
C LEU A 290 -0.51 -1.47 8.64
N GLU A 291 -0.46 -1.21 7.34
CA GLU A 291 -1.14 -2.03 6.34
C GLU A 291 -0.64 -3.47 6.35
N ALA A 292 0.69 -3.68 6.37
CA ALA A 292 1.28 -5.02 6.34
C ALA A 292 0.87 -5.87 7.55
N LEU A 293 0.97 -5.33 8.76
CA LEU A 293 0.54 -6.05 9.97
C LEU A 293 -0.98 -6.19 10.06
N GLY A 294 -1.73 -5.18 9.60
CA GLY A 294 -3.19 -5.21 9.58
C GLY A 294 -3.73 -6.28 8.63
N ARG A 295 -3.17 -6.37 7.42
CA ARG A 295 -3.47 -7.45 6.48
C ARG A 295 -3.08 -8.80 7.04
N TYR A 296 -1.89 -8.92 7.63
CA TYR A 296 -1.45 -10.19 8.22
C TYR A 296 -2.41 -10.67 9.32
N ARG A 297 -2.86 -9.77 10.19
CA ARG A 297 -3.90 -10.04 11.20
C ARG A 297 -5.18 -10.56 10.55
N ASP A 298 -5.73 -9.81 9.58
CA ASP A 298 -7.03 -10.12 8.98
C ASP A 298 -7.01 -11.39 8.12
N GLU A 299 -5.91 -11.65 7.41
CA GLU A 299 -5.79 -12.80 6.50
C GLU A 299 -5.43 -14.10 7.20
N THR A 300 -4.77 -14.05 8.37
CA THR A 300 -4.24 -15.25 9.05
C THR A 300 -4.82 -15.48 10.45
N GLY A 301 -5.55 -14.51 11.00
CA GLY A 301 -6.00 -14.53 12.39
C GLY A 301 -4.87 -14.32 13.40
N TRP A 302 -3.68 -13.89 12.96
CA TRP A 302 -2.57 -13.51 13.84
C TRP A 302 -3.02 -12.49 14.88
N LYS A 303 -2.58 -12.66 16.13
CA LYS A 303 -2.89 -11.74 17.23
C LYS A 303 -1.59 -11.11 17.73
N PRO A 304 -1.47 -9.77 17.74
CA PRO A 304 -0.29 -9.13 18.27
C PRO A 304 -0.13 -9.42 19.76
N THR A 305 1.12 -9.64 20.20
CA THR A 305 1.45 -9.59 21.62
C THR A 305 1.23 -8.18 22.18
N PRO A 306 1.14 -7.99 23.50
CA PRO A 306 1.02 -6.64 24.08
C PRO A 306 2.13 -5.67 23.64
N SER A 307 3.34 -6.17 23.39
CA SER A 307 4.45 -5.34 22.90
C SER A 307 4.26 -4.93 21.44
N GLN A 308 3.83 -5.85 20.58
CA GLN A 308 3.55 -5.58 19.17
C GLN A 308 2.32 -4.66 19.02
N ALA A 309 1.31 -4.81 19.88
CA ALA A 309 0.15 -3.92 19.90
C ALA A 309 0.55 -2.48 20.28
N ARG A 310 1.48 -2.30 21.24
CA ARG A 310 2.03 -0.96 21.52
C ARG A 310 2.78 -0.39 20.32
N ALA A 311 3.59 -1.20 19.63
CA ALA A 311 4.29 -0.75 18.42
C ALA A 311 3.32 -0.31 17.30
N VAL A 312 2.16 -0.97 17.17
CA VAL A 312 1.11 -0.53 16.24
C VAL A 312 0.56 0.85 16.63
N GLU A 313 0.28 1.10 17.92
CA GLU A 313 -0.19 2.41 18.36
C GLU A 313 0.89 3.50 18.23
N GLU A 314 2.16 3.17 18.48
CA GLU A 314 3.30 4.06 18.22
C GLU A 314 3.41 4.40 16.73
N ALA A 315 3.24 3.42 15.83
CA ALA A 315 3.23 3.65 14.38
C ALA A 315 2.04 4.52 13.94
N LYS A 316 0.85 4.38 14.54
CA LYS A 316 -0.30 5.26 14.29
C LYS A 316 -0.02 6.70 14.72
N ALA A 317 0.56 6.89 15.91
CA ALA A 317 0.96 8.21 16.39
C ALA A 317 2.02 8.85 15.49
N ALA A 318 3.03 8.08 15.06
CA ALA A 318 4.07 8.54 14.15
C ALA A 318 3.51 8.90 12.77
N LEU A 319 2.61 8.08 12.21
CA LEU A 319 1.90 8.39 10.97
C LEU A 319 1.10 9.69 11.10
N ALA A 320 0.32 9.84 12.17
CA ALA A 320 -0.46 11.06 12.40
C ALA A 320 0.42 12.31 12.44
N SER A 321 1.53 12.24 13.18
CA SER A 321 2.50 13.34 13.27
C SER A 321 3.13 13.66 11.91
N ALA A 322 3.59 12.65 11.17
CA ALA A 322 4.18 12.84 9.84
C ALA A 322 3.18 13.45 8.84
N THR A 323 1.94 12.96 8.82
CA THR A 323 0.86 13.48 7.97
C THR A 323 0.58 14.95 8.27
N LEU A 324 0.40 15.33 9.53
CA LEU A 324 0.08 16.72 9.89
C LEU A 324 1.26 17.66 9.64
N ARG A 325 2.49 17.20 9.86
CA ARG A 325 3.71 17.96 9.51
C ARG A 325 3.85 18.14 8.00
N LEU A 326 3.46 17.14 7.21
CA LEU A 326 3.47 17.19 5.75
C LEU A 326 2.37 18.13 5.22
N GLU A 327 1.16 18.04 5.76
CA GLU A 327 0.06 18.97 5.48
C GLU A 327 0.48 20.43 5.75
N ALA A 328 1.17 20.68 6.87
CA ALA A 328 1.66 22.00 7.22
C ALA A 328 2.68 22.57 6.21
N THR A 329 3.33 21.73 5.39
CA THR A 329 4.20 22.22 4.30
C THR A 329 3.41 22.69 3.07
N GLY A 330 2.11 22.38 2.99
CA GLY A 330 1.27 22.61 1.82
C GLY A 330 1.41 21.56 0.71
N ALA A 331 2.25 20.54 0.88
CA ALA A 331 2.51 19.52 -0.15
C ALA A 331 1.25 18.76 -0.60
N PHE A 332 0.33 18.44 0.33
CA PHE A 332 -0.95 17.83 -0.04
C PHE A 332 -1.86 18.82 -0.78
N ARG A 333 -1.99 20.05 -0.27
CA ARG A 333 -2.84 21.10 -0.86
C ARG A 333 -2.44 21.47 -2.29
N ASP A 334 -1.15 21.50 -2.60
CA ASP A 334 -0.62 21.84 -3.93
C ASP A 334 0.21 20.70 -4.54
N THR A 335 -0.38 19.51 -4.57
CA THR A 335 0.21 18.33 -5.24
C THR A 335 0.52 18.63 -6.73
N GLY A 336 -0.21 19.55 -7.36
CA GLY A 336 0.03 19.98 -8.74
C GLY A 336 1.34 20.74 -8.93
N ALA A 337 1.68 21.68 -8.04
CA ALA A 337 3.00 22.33 -8.05
C ALA A 337 4.12 21.35 -7.73
N LEU A 338 3.88 20.42 -6.80
CA LEU A 338 4.84 19.36 -6.51
C LEU A 338 5.10 18.50 -7.75
N ALA A 339 4.06 18.14 -8.51
CA ALA A 339 4.21 17.33 -9.73
C ALA A 339 5.04 18.02 -10.83
N ARG A 340 5.03 19.36 -10.90
CA ARG A 340 5.85 20.12 -11.86
C ARG A 340 7.33 20.17 -11.50
N THR A 341 7.66 20.13 -10.21
CA THR A 341 9.03 20.31 -9.72
C THR A 341 9.70 19.00 -9.29
N GLN A 342 8.91 18.06 -8.76
CA GLN A 342 9.33 16.77 -8.25
C GLN A 342 8.28 15.70 -8.63
N PRO A 343 8.18 15.32 -9.92
CA PRO A 343 7.10 14.46 -10.42
C PRO A 343 7.02 13.11 -9.71
N GLN A 344 8.17 12.46 -9.44
CA GLN A 344 8.19 11.19 -8.70
C GLN A 344 7.66 11.36 -7.28
N LEU A 345 8.03 12.43 -6.58
CA LEU A 345 7.57 12.68 -5.21
C LEU A 345 6.07 12.93 -5.15
N ALA A 346 5.51 13.61 -6.16
CA ALA A 346 4.06 13.79 -6.27
C ALA A 346 3.33 12.47 -6.55
N LEU A 347 3.91 11.58 -7.36
CA LEU A 347 3.36 10.23 -7.58
C LEU A 347 3.41 9.41 -6.29
N ASP A 348 4.57 9.36 -5.62
CA ASP A 348 4.76 8.69 -4.33
C ASP A 348 3.73 9.17 -3.31
N LEU A 349 3.50 10.49 -3.22
CA LEU A 349 2.53 11.08 -2.31
C LEU A 349 1.10 10.54 -2.50
N VAL A 350 0.69 10.28 -3.75
CA VAL A 350 -0.65 9.74 -4.03
C VAL A 350 -0.75 8.28 -3.56
N GLY A 351 0.19 7.43 -3.98
CA GLY A 351 0.17 6.02 -3.62
C GLY A 351 0.37 5.80 -2.12
N ASP A 352 1.33 6.49 -1.53
CA ASP A 352 1.68 6.36 -0.12
C ASP A 352 0.56 6.90 0.80
N ALA A 353 -0.19 7.93 0.38
CA ALA A 353 -1.37 8.39 1.11
C ALA A 353 -2.49 7.35 1.11
N CYS A 354 -2.69 6.61 -0.01
CA CYS A 354 -3.66 5.53 -0.07
C CYS A 354 -3.28 4.34 0.83
N HIS A 355 -2.03 3.89 0.78
CA HIS A 355 -1.54 2.84 1.69
C HIS A 355 -1.63 3.27 3.16
N ALA A 356 -1.30 4.53 3.47
CA ALA A 356 -1.40 5.06 4.82
C ALA A 356 -2.84 5.16 5.32
N ALA A 357 -3.78 5.61 4.48
CA ALA A 357 -5.21 5.62 4.82
C ALA A 357 -5.73 4.21 5.09
N ARG A 358 -5.40 3.24 4.23
CA ARG A 358 -5.81 1.84 4.41
C ARG A 358 -5.18 1.23 5.65
N GLY A 359 -3.89 1.47 5.87
CA GLY A 359 -3.17 1.03 7.07
C GLY A 359 -3.81 1.59 8.34
N TRP A 360 -4.24 2.85 8.33
CA TRP A 360 -4.99 3.45 9.43
C TRP A 360 -6.31 2.71 9.69
N ASP A 361 -7.10 2.47 8.64
CA ASP A 361 -8.43 1.85 8.74
C ASP A 361 -8.38 0.41 9.25
N LEU A 362 -7.34 -0.34 8.89
CA LEU A 362 -7.13 -1.69 9.42
C LEU A 362 -6.95 -1.70 10.93
N TRP A 363 -6.56 -0.59 11.56
CA TRP A 363 -6.33 -0.47 13.00
C TRP A 363 -7.23 0.58 13.68
N ALA A 364 -8.19 1.15 12.95
CA ALA A 364 -9.28 1.91 13.53
C ALA A 364 -10.23 0.91 14.21
N SER A 365 -10.49 1.14 15.51
CA SER A 365 -11.25 0.30 16.45
C SER A 365 -12.09 -0.78 15.79
N ALA A 366 -11.76 -2.05 16.11
CA ALA A 366 -12.35 -3.26 15.55
C ALA A 366 -13.83 -3.05 15.18
N LYS A 367 -14.12 -2.93 13.88
CA LYS A 367 -15.42 -3.38 13.40
C LYS A 367 -15.47 -4.84 13.85
N ALA A 368 -16.28 -5.12 14.87
CA ALA A 368 -16.81 -6.45 15.07
C ALA A 368 -17.34 -6.89 13.70
N ARG A 369 -16.59 -7.77 13.03
CA ARG A 369 -17.05 -8.45 11.83
C ARG A 369 -17.66 -9.75 12.27
#